data_AF-A0A5C1ANW2-F1
#
_entry.id   AF-A0A5C1ANW2-F1
#
_cell.length_a   1.000
_cell.length_b   1.000
_cell.length_c   1.000
_cell.angle_alpha   90.00
_cell.angle_beta   90.00
_cell.angle_gamma   90.00
#
_symmetry.space_group_name_H-M   'P 1'
#
loop_
_entity.id
_entity.type
_entity.pdbx_description
1 polymer ?
#
loop_
_entity_poly.entity_id
_entity_poly.type
_entity_poly.pdbx_seq_one_letter_code
_entity_poly.pdbx_strand_id
1 'polypeptide(L)'
;MAAPDDEPEYEDEDPSYETERPLTGREKARRLFFELIKDCGADVIRMPSSCRVYLGRYLANHPDEADLLVAVLQDGIPGRLMAYEAVGYTDFLKAQTEEFAAKHSPEDARWAVDTWAMALGRPRGFRYVAPDIDPADLYPDPERDKQHDNFVKAAMLFIVGLGGFFGTFMAVALIPIIMWSFEFRLATINGGMVDHMMEQEAANDYAIFLVAFIAAAGFGIVGAAGAVTGWLFAGGEEEPWATSAVASGTAFTCVFFCLFGMFMCCLPPLVFPIIHIVCVFGATYKSAARGGNY
;
A
#
# COMPACT_ATOMS: atom_id res chain seq x y z
N MET A 1 -5.45 88.51 10.77
CA MET A 1 -4.70 87.61 11.68
C MET A 1 -5.45 86.29 11.69
N ALA A 2 -4.99 85.34 10.89
CA ALA A 2 -5.42 83.95 10.92
C ALA A 2 -4.13 83.14 11.11
N ALA A 3 -4.08 82.31 12.15
CA ALA A 3 -2.95 81.44 12.44
C ALA A 3 -2.96 80.26 11.45
N PRO A 4 -1.78 79.78 11.00
CA PRO A 4 -1.73 78.59 10.18
C PRO A 4 -1.90 77.34 11.06
N ASP A 5 -2.79 76.46 10.64
CA ASP A 5 -3.01 75.13 11.20
C ASP A 5 -1.82 74.22 10.80
N ASP A 6 -0.96 73.90 11.78
CA ASP A 6 0.06 72.86 11.65
C ASP A 6 -0.59 71.49 11.90
N GLU A 7 -0.95 70.78 10.83
CA GLU A 7 -1.31 69.36 10.92
C GLU A 7 -0.03 68.51 11.05
N PRO A 8 0.07 67.60 12.03
CA PRO A 8 1.22 66.73 12.17
C PRO A 8 1.27 65.70 11.03
N GLU A 9 2.35 65.74 10.25
CA GLU A 9 2.75 64.66 9.35
C GLU A 9 2.94 63.36 10.17
N TYR A 10 2.02 62.42 9.99
CA TYR A 10 2.22 61.05 10.44
C TYR A 10 3.18 60.38 9.45
N GLU A 11 4.44 60.23 9.85
CA GLU A 11 5.38 59.35 9.17
C GLU A 11 4.84 57.91 9.27
N ASP A 12 4.38 57.37 8.14
CA ASP A 12 4.04 55.96 7.98
C ASP A 12 5.30 55.13 8.27
N GLU A 13 5.44 54.62 9.50
CA GLU A 13 6.44 53.60 9.84
C GLU A 13 6.16 52.34 9.01
N ASP A 14 6.90 52.19 7.90
CA ASP A 14 6.88 51.02 7.03
C ASP A 14 7.17 49.74 7.86
N PRO A 15 6.20 48.85 8.09
CA PRO A 15 6.38 47.67 8.94
C PRO A 15 7.22 46.56 8.28
N SER A 16 7.85 46.82 7.13
CA SER A 16 8.52 45.80 6.30
C SER A 16 9.91 45.35 6.76
N TYR A 17 10.43 45.82 7.91
CA TYR A 17 11.73 45.42 8.44
C TYR A 17 11.68 44.55 9.70
N GLU A 18 10.62 43.74 9.89
CA GLU A 18 10.75 42.54 10.74
C GLU A 18 11.86 41.65 10.17
N THR A 19 13.06 41.87 10.68
CA THR A 19 14.27 41.18 10.28
C THR A 19 14.08 39.73 10.71
N GLU A 20 13.72 38.86 9.76
CA GLU A 20 13.48 37.43 10.02
C GLU A 20 14.68 36.84 10.78
N ARG A 21 14.49 36.60 12.07
CA ARG A 21 15.50 35.96 12.90
C ARG A 21 15.83 34.61 12.25
N PRO A 22 17.12 34.28 12.01
CA PRO A 22 17.47 33.00 11.42
C PRO A 22 16.96 31.87 12.32
N LEU A 23 16.13 31.01 11.74
CA LEU A 23 15.56 29.85 12.42
C LEU A 23 16.66 28.91 12.90
N THR A 24 16.52 28.42 14.13
CA THR A 24 17.36 27.36 14.70
C THR A 24 17.20 26.05 13.91
N GLY A 25 18.17 25.14 14.02
CA GLY A 25 18.10 23.83 13.36
C GLY A 25 16.82 23.06 13.71
N ARG A 26 16.43 23.07 14.98
CA ARG A 26 15.20 22.44 15.49
C ARG A 26 13.91 23.06 14.96
N GLU A 27 13.89 24.38 14.76
CA GLU A 27 12.71 25.05 14.17
C GLU A 27 12.57 24.72 12.69
N LYS A 28 13.69 24.62 11.96
CA LYS A 28 13.71 24.15 10.56
C LYS A 28 13.23 22.70 10.46
N ALA A 29 13.74 21.82 11.31
CA ALA A 29 13.31 20.43 11.39
C ALA A 29 11.80 20.32 11.67
N ARG A 30 11.29 21.06 12.67
CA ARG A 30 9.85 21.10 12.97
C ARG A 30 9.01 21.54 11.77
N ARG A 31 9.44 22.59 11.06
CA ARG A 31 8.74 23.08 9.87
C ARG A 31 8.69 22.02 8.76
N LEU A 32 9.81 21.38 8.44
CA LEU A 32 9.88 20.30 7.46
C LEU A 32 9.02 19.10 7.87
N PHE A 33 8.96 18.80 9.16
CA PHE A 33 8.06 17.77 9.68
C PHE A 33 6.59 18.13 9.50
N PHE A 34 6.20 19.39 9.70
CA PHE A 34 4.82 19.83 9.43
C PHE A 34 4.47 19.75 7.95
N GLU A 35 5.42 20.06 7.05
CA GLU A 35 5.25 19.87 5.61
C GLU A 35 5.03 18.38 5.27
N LEU A 36 5.80 17.47 5.87
CA LEU A 36 5.57 16.02 5.74
C LEU A 36 4.18 15.60 6.20
N ILE A 37 3.71 16.09 7.35
CA ILE A 37 2.38 15.73 7.86
C ILE A 37 1.27 16.33 7.00
N LYS A 38 1.48 17.52 6.43
CA LYS A 38 0.56 18.13 5.47
C LYS A 38 0.46 17.32 4.17
N ASP A 39 1.59 16.82 3.66
CA ASP A 39 1.65 16.09 2.40
C ASP A 39 1.18 14.64 2.53
N CYS A 40 1.49 13.96 3.64
CA CYS A 40 1.16 12.55 3.86
C CYS A 40 -0.09 12.32 4.72
N GLY A 41 -0.57 13.34 5.43
CA GLY A 41 -1.66 13.24 6.40
C GLY A 41 -1.27 12.53 7.70
N ALA A 42 -2.24 12.46 8.63
CA ALA A 42 -2.07 11.80 9.93
C ALA A 42 -1.99 10.26 9.82
N ASP A 43 -2.36 9.68 8.67
CA ASP A 43 -2.28 8.24 8.42
C ASP A 43 -0.85 7.70 8.48
N VAL A 44 0.15 8.57 8.36
CA VAL A 44 1.56 8.19 8.56
C VAL A 44 1.82 7.56 9.93
N ILE A 45 0.98 7.87 10.94
CA ILE A 45 1.05 7.26 12.28
C ILE A 45 0.75 5.75 12.23
N ARG A 46 -0.12 5.31 11.31
CA ARG A 46 -0.53 3.90 11.17
C ARG A 46 0.52 3.05 10.45
N MET A 47 1.54 3.67 9.85
CA MET A 47 2.58 2.99 9.07
C MET A 47 4.00 3.36 9.58
N PRO A 48 4.43 2.83 10.75
CA PRO A 48 5.71 3.22 11.35
C PRO A 48 6.93 3.03 10.42
N SER A 49 6.95 1.94 9.66
CA SER A 49 8.02 1.64 8.69
C SER A 49 8.11 2.71 7.59
N SER A 50 6.97 3.11 7.02
CA SER A 50 6.92 4.17 6.00
C SER A 50 7.25 5.53 6.59
N CYS A 51 6.76 5.83 7.80
CA CYS A 51 7.04 7.09 8.50
C CYS A 51 8.54 7.31 8.69
N ARG A 52 9.28 6.27 9.12
CA ARG A 52 10.74 6.34 9.26
C ARG A 52 11.44 6.70 7.94
N VAL A 53 11.01 6.10 6.82
CA VAL A 53 11.59 6.41 5.49
C VAL A 53 11.31 7.86 5.09
N TYR A 54 10.07 8.34 5.30
CA TYR A 54 9.72 9.72 4.97
C TYR A 54 10.45 10.73 5.87
N LEU A 55 10.54 10.48 7.17
CA LEU A 55 11.31 11.31 8.10
C LEU A 55 12.78 11.37 7.69
N GLY A 56 13.40 10.24 7.36
CA GLY A 56 14.79 10.22 6.88
C GLY A 56 15.01 11.03 5.59
N ARG A 57 13.99 11.13 4.72
CA ARG A 57 14.05 11.94 3.50
C ARG A 57 13.83 13.43 3.76
N TYR A 58 12.77 13.79 4.49
CA TYR A 58 12.42 15.20 4.75
C TYR A 58 13.40 15.87 5.72
N LEU A 59 13.93 15.12 6.67
CA LEU A 59 14.85 15.59 7.70
C LEU A 59 16.27 15.08 7.46
N ALA A 60 16.68 14.88 6.20
CA ALA A 60 18.02 14.39 5.85
C ALA A 60 19.16 15.25 6.44
N ASN A 61 18.92 16.55 6.60
CA ASN A 61 19.86 17.50 7.21
C ASN A 61 19.73 17.61 8.74
N HIS A 62 18.78 16.89 9.34
CA HIS A 62 18.40 16.92 10.76
C HIS A 62 18.18 15.49 11.29
N PRO A 63 19.19 14.60 11.22
CA PRO A 63 19.03 13.18 11.53
C PRO A 63 18.67 12.93 13.00
N ASP A 64 19.23 13.71 13.94
CA ASP A 64 18.95 13.55 15.37
C ASP A 64 17.48 13.85 15.69
N GLU A 65 16.93 14.92 15.09
CA GLU A 65 15.51 15.24 15.20
C GLU A 65 14.62 14.18 14.55
N ALA A 66 15.04 13.62 13.42
CA ALA A 66 14.32 12.53 12.74
C ALA A 66 14.23 11.28 13.63
N ASP A 67 15.35 10.86 14.21
CA ASP A 67 15.40 9.70 15.10
C ASP A 67 14.55 9.90 16.36
N LEU A 68 14.56 11.10 16.91
CA LEU A 68 13.74 11.45 18.06
C LEU A 68 12.23 11.41 17.74
N LEU A 69 11.81 11.92 16.58
CA LEU A 69 10.42 11.85 16.13
C LEU A 69 9.97 10.40 15.84
N VAL A 70 10.87 9.56 15.30
CA VAL A 70 10.63 8.12 15.13
C VAL A 70 10.51 7.43 16.49
N ALA A 71 11.33 7.77 17.46
CA ALA A 71 11.26 7.19 18.80
C ALA A 71 9.92 7.51 19.48
N VAL A 72 9.45 8.75 19.39
CA VAL A 72 8.11 9.15 19.89
C VAL A 72 7.00 8.33 19.20
N LEU A 73 7.12 8.10 17.89
CA LEU A 73 6.17 7.29 17.14
C LEU A 73 6.17 5.83 17.60
N GLN A 74 7.34 5.23 17.83
CA GLN A 74 7.48 3.85 18.30
C GLN A 74 6.92 3.64 19.72
N ASP A 75 7.03 4.65 20.58
CA ASP A 75 6.40 4.65 21.90
C ASP A 75 4.86 4.83 21.84
N GLY A 76 4.29 5.01 20.64
CA GLY A 76 2.84 5.07 20.40
C GLY A 76 2.19 6.39 20.84
N ILE A 77 2.99 7.40 21.19
CA ILE A 77 2.51 8.69 21.69
C ILE A 77 1.61 9.40 20.67
N PRO A 78 1.94 9.49 19.37
CA PRO A 78 1.07 10.16 18.39
C PRO A 78 -0.32 9.53 18.30
N GLY A 79 -0.41 8.20 18.38
CA GLY A 79 -1.69 7.49 18.43
C GLY A 79 -2.52 7.87 19.65
N ARG A 80 -1.89 7.92 20.84
CA ARG A 80 -2.56 8.36 22.08
C ARG A 80 -2.96 9.84 22.02
N LEU A 81 -2.15 10.70 21.41
CA LEU A 81 -2.47 12.12 21.20
C LEU A 81 -3.71 12.30 20.34
N MET A 82 -3.90 11.48 19.29
CA MET A 82 -5.10 11.52 18.45
C MET A 82 -6.34 10.92 19.13
N ALA A 83 -6.16 9.85 19.92
CA ALA A 83 -7.26 9.17 20.61
C ALA A 83 -7.77 9.92 21.86
N TYR A 84 -7.06 10.94 22.32
CA TYR A 84 -7.47 11.69 23.51
C TYR A 84 -8.63 12.65 23.20
N GLU A 85 -9.78 12.45 23.85
CA GLU A 85 -11.01 13.24 23.65
C GLU A 85 -11.52 13.91 24.95
N ALA A 86 -10.78 13.76 26.05
CA ALA A 86 -11.20 14.25 27.37
C ALA A 86 -10.81 15.72 27.62
N VAL A 87 -11.36 16.28 28.70
CA VAL A 87 -10.91 17.56 29.26
C VAL A 87 -9.58 17.36 29.98
N GLY A 88 -8.63 18.28 29.81
CA GLY A 88 -7.31 18.21 30.47
C GLY A 88 -6.14 17.85 29.55
N TYR A 89 -6.23 18.16 28.26
CA TYR A 89 -5.20 17.84 27.27
C TYR A 89 -3.78 18.31 27.66
N THR A 90 -3.66 19.46 28.32
CA THR A 90 -2.36 19.98 28.78
C THR A 90 -1.69 19.07 29.79
N ASP A 91 -2.44 18.54 30.76
CA ASP A 91 -1.91 17.63 31.77
C ASP A 91 -1.60 16.25 31.16
N PHE A 92 -2.43 15.80 30.23
CA PHE A 92 -2.16 14.59 29.44
C PHE A 92 -0.86 14.73 28.64
N LEU A 93 -0.68 15.82 27.89
CA LEU A 93 0.52 16.09 27.10
C LEU A 93 1.77 16.17 27.99
N LYS A 94 1.65 16.77 29.18
CA LYS A 94 2.71 16.80 30.18
C LYS A 94 3.07 15.38 30.63
N ALA A 95 2.08 14.54 30.96
CA ALA A 95 2.33 13.15 31.35
C ALA A 95 3.01 12.34 30.23
N GLN A 96 2.61 12.52 28.97
CA GLN A 96 3.26 11.90 27.81
C GLN A 96 4.72 12.36 27.65
N THR A 97 4.98 13.64 27.92
CA THR A 97 6.33 14.20 27.89
C THR A 97 7.20 13.61 29.01
N GLU A 98 6.67 13.49 30.22
CA GLU A 98 7.38 12.91 31.38
C GLU A 98 7.68 11.42 31.19
N GLU A 99 6.73 10.66 30.64
CA GLU A 99 6.90 9.25 30.28
C GLU A 99 8.05 9.08 29.27
N PHE A 100 8.07 9.90 28.21
CA PHE A 100 9.11 9.85 27.19
C PHE A 100 10.47 10.36 27.70
N ALA A 101 10.47 11.35 28.60
CA ALA A 101 11.67 11.86 29.27
C ALA A 101 12.32 10.84 30.22
N ALA A 102 11.67 9.72 30.56
CA ALA A 102 12.32 8.66 31.31
C ALA A 102 13.44 7.96 30.51
N LYS A 103 13.42 8.05 29.18
CA LYS A 103 14.39 7.42 28.26
C LYS A 103 15.28 8.43 27.51
N HIS A 104 14.86 9.69 27.46
CA HIS A 104 15.48 10.76 26.66
C HIS A 104 15.73 12.00 27.53
N SER A 105 16.49 12.97 27.01
CA SER A 105 16.67 14.22 27.75
C SER A 105 15.31 14.94 27.88
N PRO A 106 15.05 15.66 29.00
CA PRO A 106 13.78 16.37 29.19
C PRO A 106 13.50 17.42 28.11
N GLU A 107 14.53 18.03 27.54
CA GLU A 107 14.40 19.01 26.47
C GLU A 107 13.98 18.34 25.15
N ASP A 108 14.63 17.23 24.80
CA ASP A 108 14.33 16.47 23.59
C ASP A 108 12.94 15.88 23.65
N ALA A 109 12.59 15.29 24.80
CA ALA A 109 11.28 14.72 25.00
C ALA A 109 10.18 15.77 24.84
N ARG A 110 10.37 16.95 25.46
CA ARG A 110 9.45 18.06 25.32
C ARG A 110 9.35 18.53 23.88
N TRP A 111 10.48 18.73 23.20
CA TRP A 111 10.50 19.20 21.82
C TRP A 111 9.77 18.23 20.88
N ALA A 112 10.01 16.92 21.01
CA ALA A 112 9.45 15.92 20.10
C ALA A 112 7.95 15.69 20.34
N VAL A 113 7.53 15.59 21.59
CA VAL A 113 6.11 15.43 21.95
C VAL A 113 5.31 16.68 21.58
N ASP A 114 5.82 17.88 21.88
CA ASP A 114 5.17 19.13 21.45
C ASP A 114 5.12 19.25 19.92
N THR A 115 6.18 18.80 19.21
CA THR A 115 6.22 18.84 17.74
C THR A 115 5.17 17.91 17.12
N TRP A 116 5.02 16.67 17.62
CA TRP A 116 3.93 15.79 17.20
C TRP A 116 2.55 16.38 17.51
N ALA A 117 2.36 16.89 18.73
CA ALA A 117 1.09 17.48 19.14
C ALA A 117 0.69 18.67 18.25
N MET A 118 1.64 19.56 17.93
CA MET A 118 1.42 20.67 16.99
C MET A 118 1.11 20.19 15.58
N ALA A 119 1.85 19.21 15.06
CA ALA A 119 1.65 18.69 13.70
C ALA A 119 0.26 18.05 13.53
N LEU A 120 -0.28 17.45 14.60
CA LEU A 120 -1.61 16.86 14.63
C LEU A 120 -2.73 17.87 14.91
N GLY A 121 -2.41 19.17 14.93
CA GLY A 121 -3.38 20.22 15.20
C GLY A 121 -3.86 20.28 16.66
N ARG A 122 -3.12 19.68 17.59
CA ARG A 122 -3.44 19.61 19.02
C ARG A 122 -2.33 20.25 19.87
N PRO A 123 -2.06 21.57 19.75
CA PRO A 123 -1.02 22.22 20.54
C PRO A 123 -1.38 22.27 22.03
N ARG A 124 -0.44 22.70 22.88
CA ARG A 124 -0.72 23.01 24.30
C ARG A 124 -1.90 23.98 24.41
N GLY A 125 -2.85 23.67 25.28
CA GLY A 125 -4.09 24.44 25.42
C GLY A 125 -5.19 24.05 24.42
N PHE A 126 -4.97 23.05 23.56
CA PHE A 126 -6.04 22.45 22.77
C PHE A 126 -7.20 22.03 23.67
N ARG A 127 -8.40 22.47 23.29
CA ARG A 127 -9.66 22.00 23.88
C ARG A 127 -10.32 21.13 22.85
N TYR A 128 -10.63 19.90 23.23
CA TYR A 128 -11.46 19.05 22.41
C TYR A 128 -12.81 19.73 22.22
N VAL A 129 -13.12 20.04 20.97
CA VAL A 129 -14.46 20.44 20.54
C VAL A 129 -15.01 19.20 19.88
N ALA A 130 -16.01 18.58 20.49
CA ALA A 130 -16.71 17.47 19.86
C ALA A 130 -17.18 17.95 18.48
N PRO A 131 -17.00 17.15 17.40
CA PRO A 131 -17.54 17.49 16.11
C PRO A 131 -19.03 17.81 16.28
N ASP A 132 -19.50 18.89 15.66
CA ASP A 132 -20.93 19.14 15.56
C ASP A 132 -21.48 18.12 14.56
N ILE A 133 -21.83 16.93 15.08
CA ILE A 133 -22.36 15.86 14.27
C ILE A 133 -23.79 16.27 13.93
N ASP A 134 -24.06 16.53 12.65
CA ASP A 134 -25.43 16.74 12.18
C ASP A 134 -26.27 15.52 12.62
N PRO A 135 -27.40 15.71 13.32
CA PRO A 135 -28.31 14.61 13.65
C PRO A 135 -28.68 13.75 12.44
N ALA A 136 -28.65 14.31 11.22
CA ALA A 136 -28.85 13.56 9.98
C ALA A 136 -27.72 12.56 9.69
N ASP A 137 -26.47 12.84 10.09
CA ASP A 137 -25.33 11.94 9.93
C ASP A 137 -25.31 10.81 10.99
N LEU A 138 -26.02 10.97 12.11
CA LEU A 138 -26.19 9.92 13.13
C LEU A 138 -27.12 8.80 12.67
N TYR A 139 -27.97 9.05 11.68
CA TYR A 139 -28.81 8.04 11.06
C TYR A 139 -28.17 7.65 9.72
N PRO A 140 -27.38 6.56 9.67
CA PRO A 140 -26.82 6.10 8.40
C PRO A 140 -27.94 5.94 7.38
N ASP A 141 -27.83 6.66 6.26
CA ASP A 141 -28.73 6.46 5.14
C ASP A 141 -28.47 5.04 4.60
N PRO A 142 -29.43 4.10 4.78
CA PRO A 142 -29.22 2.71 4.40
C PRO A 142 -29.02 2.54 2.89
N GLU A 143 -29.38 3.53 2.07
CA GLU A 143 -29.08 3.51 0.62
C GLU A 143 -27.64 3.94 0.33
N ARG A 144 -27.14 4.98 1.01
CA ARG A 144 -25.78 5.47 0.84
C ARG A 144 -24.75 4.44 1.29
N ASP A 145 -25.00 3.78 2.42
CA ASP A 145 -24.12 2.72 2.93
C ASP A 145 -24.10 1.52 2.00
N LYS A 146 -25.26 1.11 1.46
CA LYS A 146 -25.32 0.05 0.44
C LYS A 146 -24.57 0.42 -0.83
N GLN A 147 -24.62 1.68 -1.28
CA GLN A 147 -23.87 2.13 -2.45
C GLN A 147 -22.36 2.07 -2.19
N HIS A 148 -21.92 2.53 -1.01
CA HIS A 148 -20.52 2.48 -0.62
C HIS A 148 -20.01 1.04 -0.53
N ASP A 149 -20.75 0.16 0.15
CA ASP A 149 -20.43 -1.27 0.25
C ASP A 149 -20.36 -1.95 -1.12
N ASN A 150 -21.33 -1.66 -2.01
CA ASN A 150 -21.33 -2.22 -3.36
C ASN A 150 -20.13 -1.74 -4.18
N PHE A 151 -19.76 -0.46 -4.04
CA PHE A 151 -18.59 0.09 -4.71
C PHE A 151 -17.29 -0.55 -4.20
N VAL A 152 -17.12 -0.65 -2.88
CA VAL A 152 -15.94 -1.28 -2.26
C VAL A 152 -15.84 -2.74 -2.69
N LYS A 153 -16.94 -3.50 -2.67
CA LYS A 153 -16.98 -4.89 -3.14
C LYS A 153 -16.61 -5.02 -4.63
N ALA A 154 -17.13 -4.13 -5.48
CA ALA A 154 -16.80 -4.12 -6.90
C ALA A 154 -15.31 -3.82 -7.14
N ALA A 155 -14.75 -2.85 -6.40
CA ALA A 155 -13.34 -2.50 -6.48
C ALA A 155 -12.44 -3.66 -6.02
N MET A 156 -12.77 -4.31 -4.91
CA MET A 156 -12.04 -5.49 -4.40
C MET A 156 -12.09 -6.65 -5.39
N LEU A 157 -13.27 -6.94 -5.95
CA LEU A 157 -13.45 -7.99 -6.96
C LEU A 157 -12.61 -7.72 -8.21
N PHE A 158 -12.49 -6.46 -8.62
CA PHE A 158 -11.63 -6.05 -9.72
C PHE A 158 -10.14 -6.26 -9.42
N ILE A 159 -9.67 -5.91 -8.21
CA ILE A 159 -8.27 -6.09 -7.78
C ILE A 159 -7.90 -7.59 -7.75
N VAL A 160 -8.79 -8.43 -7.21
CA VAL A 160 -8.59 -9.89 -7.18
C VAL A 160 -8.57 -10.48 -8.58
N GLY A 161 -9.51 -10.05 -9.44
CA GLY A 161 -9.56 -10.46 -10.85
C GLY A 161 -8.30 -10.09 -11.63
N LEU A 162 -7.79 -8.87 -11.43
CA LEU A 162 -6.53 -8.41 -12.03
C LEU A 162 -5.34 -9.25 -11.57
N GLY A 163 -5.24 -9.59 -10.28
CA GLY A 163 -4.17 -10.46 -9.78
C GLY A 163 -4.16 -11.82 -10.48
N GLY A 164 -5.31 -12.49 -10.51
CA GLY A 164 -5.46 -13.76 -11.21
C GLY A 164 -5.03 -13.66 -12.68
N PHE A 165 -5.49 -12.62 -13.39
CA PHE A 165 -5.10 -12.37 -14.79
C PHE A 165 -3.60 -12.16 -14.96
N PHE A 166 -2.98 -11.29 -14.15
CA PHE A 166 -1.54 -11.01 -14.22
C PHE A 166 -0.70 -12.24 -13.93
N GLY A 167 -1.07 -13.04 -12.92
CA GLY A 167 -0.36 -14.28 -12.59
C GLY A 167 -0.36 -15.27 -13.76
N THR A 168 -1.51 -15.45 -14.42
CA THR A 168 -1.57 -16.29 -15.63
C THR A 168 -0.80 -15.69 -16.78
N PHE A 169 -1.00 -14.41 -17.08
CA PHE A 169 -0.31 -13.73 -18.18
C PHE A 169 1.21 -13.86 -18.04
N MET A 170 1.75 -13.65 -16.84
CA MET A 170 3.16 -13.83 -16.55
C MET A 170 3.62 -15.27 -16.77
N ALA A 171 2.84 -16.29 -16.38
CA ALA A 171 3.17 -17.68 -16.66
C ALA A 171 3.21 -17.96 -18.17
N VAL A 172 2.19 -17.50 -18.91
CA VAL A 172 2.10 -17.68 -20.37
C VAL A 172 3.25 -16.98 -21.09
N ALA A 173 3.66 -15.80 -20.63
CA ALA A 173 4.75 -15.03 -21.24
C ALA A 173 6.14 -15.58 -20.87
N LEU A 174 6.35 -15.98 -19.60
CA LEU A 174 7.66 -16.42 -19.13
C LEU A 174 8.05 -17.79 -19.67
N ILE A 175 7.11 -18.71 -19.86
CA ILE A 175 7.41 -20.07 -20.32
C ILE A 175 8.08 -20.08 -21.71
N PRO A 176 7.54 -19.39 -22.74
CA PRO A 176 8.21 -19.15 -24.01
C PRO A 176 9.61 -18.58 -23.89
N ILE A 177 9.78 -17.56 -23.05
CA ILE A 177 11.05 -16.86 -22.87
C ILE A 177 12.07 -17.80 -22.25
N ILE A 178 11.66 -18.59 -21.25
CA ILE A 178 12.49 -19.61 -20.60
C ILE A 178 12.88 -20.69 -21.62
N MET A 179 11.91 -21.26 -22.36
CA MET A 179 12.17 -22.29 -23.37
C MET A 179 13.14 -21.81 -24.45
N TRP A 180 12.97 -20.56 -24.91
CA TRP A 180 13.88 -19.94 -25.87
C TRP A 180 15.28 -19.72 -25.25
N SER A 181 15.34 -19.20 -24.02
CA SER A 181 16.61 -18.88 -23.34
C SER A 181 17.45 -20.12 -23.02
N PHE A 182 16.81 -21.27 -22.76
CA PHE A 182 17.51 -22.53 -22.48
C PHE A 182 17.88 -23.31 -23.74
N GLU A 183 17.71 -22.73 -24.93
CA GLU A 183 17.90 -23.42 -26.21
C GLU A 183 17.24 -24.80 -26.23
N PHE A 184 16.03 -24.91 -25.67
CA PHE A 184 15.18 -26.10 -25.81
C PHE A 184 14.69 -26.16 -27.26
N ARG A 185 15.62 -26.37 -28.21
CA ARG A 185 15.29 -26.81 -29.55
C ARG A 185 14.71 -28.21 -29.37
N LEU A 186 13.44 -28.40 -29.70
CA LEU A 186 12.81 -29.71 -29.88
C LEU A 186 13.53 -30.60 -30.94
N ALA A 187 14.66 -30.15 -31.48
CA ALA A 187 15.43 -30.75 -32.57
C ALA A 187 16.38 -31.91 -32.18
N THR A 188 16.38 -32.41 -30.94
CA THR A 188 17.26 -33.55 -30.59
C THR A 188 16.57 -34.92 -30.47
N ILE A 189 15.27 -35.04 -30.80
CA ILE A 189 14.61 -36.36 -30.80
C ILE A 189 14.66 -37.08 -32.16
N ASN A 190 14.85 -36.40 -33.29
CA ASN A 190 15.07 -37.07 -34.57
C ASN A 190 16.42 -36.71 -35.17
N GLY A 191 17.39 -37.59 -34.97
CA GLY A 191 18.67 -37.53 -35.68
C GLY A 191 18.48 -37.64 -37.20
N GLY A 192 19.15 -36.75 -37.93
CA GLY A 192 19.79 -37.14 -39.19
C GLY A 192 19.08 -36.86 -40.52
N MET A 193 18.03 -36.05 -40.60
CA MET A 193 17.50 -35.59 -41.90
C MET A 193 16.98 -34.15 -41.84
N VAL A 194 17.86 -33.16 -41.96
CA VAL A 194 17.45 -31.74 -41.90
C VAL A 194 18.17 -30.95 -42.98
N ASP A 195 17.49 -30.78 -44.11
CA ASP A 195 17.67 -29.64 -45.04
C ASP A 195 16.34 -29.29 -45.74
N HIS A 196 15.37 -30.22 -45.80
CA HIS A 196 14.05 -29.98 -46.39
C HIS A 196 12.86 -29.98 -45.41
N MET A 197 13.07 -30.19 -44.11
CA MET A 197 11.98 -30.14 -43.11
C MET A 197 11.88 -28.84 -42.32
N MET A 198 12.86 -27.92 -42.46
CA MET A 198 12.90 -26.69 -41.65
C MET A 198 11.67 -25.78 -41.83
N GLU A 199 11.05 -25.77 -43.01
CA GLU A 199 9.86 -24.93 -43.26
C GLU A 199 8.57 -25.55 -42.67
N GLN A 200 8.50 -26.89 -42.59
CA GLN A 200 7.35 -27.59 -42.02
C GLN A 200 7.43 -27.72 -40.49
N GLU A 201 8.64 -27.78 -39.93
CA GLU A 201 8.88 -27.74 -38.47
C GLU A 201 8.52 -26.37 -37.87
N ALA A 202 8.86 -25.25 -38.53
CA ALA A 202 8.52 -23.92 -38.05
C ALA A 202 7.00 -23.67 -37.96
N ALA A 203 6.21 -24.22 -38.91
CA ALA A 203 4.76 -24.15 -38.86
C ALA A 203 4.16 -24.98 -37.71
N ASN A 204 4.78 -26.12 -37.39
CA ASN A 204 4.35 -27.00 -36.30
C ASN A 204 4.68 -26.39 -34.93
N ASP A 205 5.84 -25.76 -34.79
CA ASP A 205 6.23 -25.04 -33.57
C ASP A 205 5.29 -23.86 -33.30
N TYR A 206 4.89 -23.12 -34.34
CA TYR A 206 3.91 -22.04 -34.20
C TYR A 206 2.52 -22.55 -33.79
N ALA A 207 2.08 -23.68 -34.32
CA ALA A 207 0.80 -24.30 -33.94
C ALA A 207 0.82 -24.77 -32.48
N ILE A 208 1.92 -25.39 -32.02
CA ILE A 208 2.10 -25.80 -30.62
C ILE A 208 2.07 -24.57 -29.71
N PHE A 209 2.76 -23.49 -30.09
CA PHE A 209 2.77 -22.25 -29.34
C PHE A 209 1.37 -21.64 -29.21
N LEU A 210 0.63 -21.59 -30.32
CA LEU A 210 -0.72 -21.05 -30.35
C LEU A 210 -1.67 -21.87 -29.47
N VAL A 211 -1.59 -23.20 -29.52
CA VAL A 211 -2.40 -24.09 -28.67
C VAL A 211 -2.04 -23.90 -27.20
N ALA A 212 -0.75 -23.81 -26.86
CA ALA A 212 -0.30 -23.54 -25.50
C ALA A 212 -0.79 -22.17 -25.00
N PHE A 213 -0.73 -21.14 -25.84
CA PHE A 213 -1.23 -19.80 -25.52
C PHE A 213 -2.75 -19.80 -25.29
N ILE A 214 -3.52 -20.44 -26.17
CA ILE A 214 -4.99 -20.55 -26.02
C ILE A 214 -5.34 -21.34 -24.75
N ALA A 215 -4.67 -22.47 -24.50
CA ALA A 215 -4.88 -23.26 -23.29
C ALA A 215 -4.57 -22.44 -22.04
N ALA A 216 -3.45 -21.73 -22.03
CA ALA A 216 -3.03 -20.93 -20.89
C ALA A 216 -3.93 -19.70 -20.67
N ALA A 217 -4.41 -19.05 -21.72
CA ALA A 217 -5.45 -18.02 -21.64
C ALA A 217 -6.75 -18.57 -21.05
N GLY A 218 -7.17 -19.77 -21.47
CA GLY A 218 -8.33 -20.48 -20.92
C GLY A 218 -8.15 -20.78 -19.42
N PHE A 219 -7.00 -21.31 -19.01
CA PHE A 219 -6.69 -21.56 -17.61
C PHE A 219 -6.62 -20.27 -16.79
N GLY A 220 -6.22 -19.15 -17.38
CA GLY A 220 -6.23 -17.86 -16.71
C GLY A 220 -7.62 -17.32 -16.41
N ILE A 221 -8.55 -17.50 -17.35
CA ILE A 221 -9.96 -17.17 -17.12
C ILE A 221 -10.53 -18.03 -16.00
N VAL A 222 -10.22 -19.33 -15.97
CA VAL A 222 -10.66 -20.24 -14.90
C VAL A 222 -10.03 -19.88 -13.56
N GLY A 223 -8.74 -19.51 -13.53
CA GLY A 223 -8.06 -19.06 -12.32
C GLY A 223 -8.63 -17.76 -11.76
N ALA A 224 -8.88 -16.77 -12.62
CA ALA A 224 -9.52 -15.51 -12.25
C ALA A 224 -10.95 -15.74 -11.72
N ALA A 225 -11.74 -16.57 -12.42
CA ALA A 225 -13.07 -16.95 -11.98
C ALA A 225 -13.03 -17.67 -10.62
N GLY A 226 -12.08 -18.58 -10.41
CA GLY A 226 -11.90 -19.29 -9.13
C GLY A 226 -11.52 -18.37 -7.99
N ALA A 227 -10.63 -17.41 -8.21
CA ALA A 227 -10.26 -16.39 -7.22
C ALA A 227 -11.44 -15.49 -6.84
N VAL A 228 -12.19 -15.00 -7.83
CA VAL A 228 -13.40 -14.21 -7.62
C VAL A 228 -14.46 -15.02 -6.85
N THR A 229 -14.67 -16.27 -7.24
CA THR A 229 -15.64 -17.15 -6.59
C THR A 229 -15.23 -17.45 -5.14
N GLY A 230 -13.96 -17.77 -4.89
CA GLY A 230 -13.44 -17.99 -3.54
C GLY A 230 -13.60 -16.76 -2.64
N TRP A 231 -13.30 -15.57 -3.17
CA TRP A 231 -13.48 -14.31 -2.43
C TRP A 231 -14.95 -14.02 -2.10
N LEU A 232 -15.87 -14.24 -3.06
CA LEU A 232 -17.31 -14.05 -2.85
C LEU A 232 -17.88 -15.01 -1.79
N PHE A 233 -17.46 -16.28 -1.80
CA PHE A 233 -17.94 -17.28 -0.83
C PHE A 233 -17.28 -17.16 0.56
N ALA A 234 -16.12 -16.52 0.65
CA ALA A 234 -15.42 -16.25 1.91
C ALA A 234 -15.94 -15.02 2.67
N GLY A 235 -16.89 -14.26 2.11
CA GLY A 235 -17.43 -13.06 2.74
C GLY A 235 -16.69 -11.76 2.41
N GLY A 236 -15.65 -11.82 1.59
CA GLY A 236 -14.85 -10.66 1.16
C GLY A 236 -13.97 -10.11 2.28
N GLU A 237 -12.66 -10.35 2.19
CA GLU A 237 -11.69 -9.87 3.19
C GLU A 237 -11.40 -8.37 3.05
N GLU A 238 -11.00 -7.72 4.15
CA GLU A 238 -10.56 -6.32 4.18
C GLU A 238 -9.22 -6.09 3.45
N GLU A 239 -8.44 -7.16 3.19
CA GLU A 239 -7.12 -7.10 2.56
C GLU A 239 -7.10 -7.70 1.12
N PRO A 240 -7.65 -7.01 0.11
CA PRO A 240 -7.77 -7.53 -1.26
C PRO A 240 -6.43 -7.84 -1.93
N TRP A 241 -5.33 -7.23 -1.46
CA TRP A 241 -3.99 -7.43 -2.01
C TRP A 241 -3.40 -8.80 -1.68
N ALA A 242 -3.63 -9.31 -0.46
CA ALA A 242 -3.19 -10.64 -0.06
C ALA A 242 -3.92 -11.71 -0.90
N THR A 243 -5.24 -11.57 -1.06
CA THR A 243 -6.03 -12.47 -1.91
C THR A 243 -5.59 -12.39 -3.37
N SER A 244 -5.30 -11.19 -3.89
CA SER A 244 -4.82 -10.97 -5.25
C SER A 244 -3.45 -11.61 -5.49
N ALA A 245 -2.49 -11.47 -4.56
CA ALA A 245 -1.17 -12.09 -4.63
C ALA A 245 -1.24 -13.62 -4.60
N VAL A 246 -2.10 -14.18 -3.74
CA VAL A 246 -2.33 -15.63 -3.69
C VAL A 246 -2.97 -16.11 -4.99
N ALA A 247 -4.03 -15.44 -5.48
CA ALA A 247 -4.66 -15.76 -6.75
C ALA A 247 -3.64 -15.77 -7.90
N SER A 248 -2.78 -14.76 -7.94
CA SER A 248 -1.69 -14.62 -8.92
C SER A 248 -0.71 -15.80 -8.85
N GLY A 249 -0.18 -16.10 -7.67
CA GLY A 249 0.81 -17.17 -7.48
C GLY A 249 0.23 -18.56 -7.75
N THR A 250 -1.04 -18.77 -7.41
CA THR A 250 -1.69 -20.06 -7.64
C THR A 250 -1.99 -20.25 -9.14
N ALA A 251 -2.51 -19.23 -9.81
CA ALA A 251 -2.73 -19.25 -11.25
C ALA A 251 -1.42 -19.45 -12.04
N PHE A 252 -0.33 -18.79 -11.61
CA PHE A 252 1.00 -18.97 -12.17
C PHE A 252 1.47 -20.43 -12.03
N THR A 253 1.38 -21.00 -10.83
CA THR A 253 1.80 -22.38 -10.53
C THR A 253 1.01 -23.37 -11.36
N CYS A 254 -0.31 -23.18 -11.50
CA CYS A 254 -1.17 -24.08 -12.25
C CYS A 254 -0.80 -24.13 -13.73
N VAL A 255 -0.59 -22.96 -14.35
CA VAL A 255 -0.20 -22.84 -15.77
C VAL A 255 1.21 -23.40 -15.97
N PHE A 256 2.15 -23.05 -15.08
CA PHE A 256 3.52 -23.55 -15.13
C PHE A 256 3.57 -25.08 -15.06
N PHE A 257 2.89 -25.70 -14.11
CA PHE A 257 2.89 -27.17 -13.98
C PHE A 257 2.10 -27.87 -15.09
N CYS A 258 1.01 -27.29 -15.61
CA CYS A 258 0.30 -27.88 -16.73
C CYS A 258 1.15 -27.87 -18.01
N LEU A 259 1.81 -26.74 -18.31
CA LEU A 259 2.67 -26.63 -19.48
C LEU A 259 3.94 -27.47 -19.31
N PHE A 260 4.66 -27.31 -18.19
CA PHE A 260 5.90 -28.04 -17.92
C PHE A 260 5.66 -29.55 -17.77
N GLY A 261 4.56 -29.95 -17.14
CA GLY A 261 4.16 -31.36 -16.98
C GLY A 261 3.80 -32.02 -18.31
N MET A 262 3.16 -31.28 -19.24
CA MET A 262 2.93 -31.77 -20.61
C MET A 262 4.25 -32.01 -21.36
N PHE A 263 5.28 -31.19 -21.13
CA PHE A 263 6.61 -31.38 -21.74
C PHE A 263 7.43 -32.51 -21.11
N MET A 264 7.18 -32.87 -19.85
CA MET A 264 8.01 -33.83 -19.11
C MET A 264 7.60 -35.32 -19.26
N CYS A 265 6.60 -35.65 -20.07
CA CYS A 265 6.25 -37.01 -20.60
C CYS A 265 6.16 -38.23 -19.65
N CYS A 266 6.44 -38.13 -18.35
CA CYS A 266 6.59 -39.29 -17.47
C CYS A 266 5.32 -39.70 -16.70
N LEU A 267 4.20 -39.00 -16.85
CA LEU A 267 2.94 -39.28 -16.14
C LEU A 267 1.73 -39.22 -17.08
N PRO A 268 0.63 -39.95 -16.78
CA PRO A 268 -0.57 -39.97 -17.63
C PRO A 268 -1.11 -38.55 -17.85
N PRO A 269 -1.21 -38.07 -19.10
CA PRO A 269 -1.40 -36.65 -19.43
C PRO A 269 -2.76 -36.06 -18.97
N LEU A 270 -3.70 -36.89 -18.52
CA LEU A 270 -5.03 -36.46 -18.08
C LEU A 270 -5.20 -36.34 -16.57
N VAL A 271 -4.43 -37.06 -15.76
CA VAL A 271 -4.66 -37.14 -14.31
C VAL A 271 -3.98 -35.98 -13.57
N PHE A 272 -2.78 -35.62 -14.02
CA PHE A 272 -1.95 -34.61 -13.34
C PHE A 272 -2.51 -33.18 -13.42
N PRO A 273 -3.02 -32.69 -14.58
CA PRO A 273 -3.58 -31.35 -14.68
C PRO A 273 -4.82 -31.19 -13.79
N ILE A 274 -5.68 -32.21 -13.73
CA ILE A 274 -6.90 -32.19 -12.92
C ILE A 274 -6.56 -32.12 -11.43
N ILE A 275 -5.65 -32.97 -10.95
CA ILE A 275 -5.22 -32.95 -9.54
C ILE A 275 -4.57 -31.60 -9.20
N HIS A 276 -3.71 -31.07 -10.08
CA HIS A 276 -3.09 -29.76 -9.84
C HIS A 276 -4.11 -28.63 -9.81
N ILE A 277 -5.05 -28.58 -10.75
CA ILE A 277 -6.13 -27.59 -10.77
C ILE A 277 -6.94 -27.65 -9.47
N VAL A 278 -7.26 -28.86 -8.99
CA VAL A 278 -7.99 -29.04 -7.73
C VAL A 278 -7.17 -28.61 -6.51
N CYS A 279 -5.87 -28.94 -6.45
CA CYS A 279 -4.98 -28.53 -5.37
C CYS A 279 -4.74 -27.01 -5.34
N VAL A 280 -4.54 -26.41 -6.51
CA VAL A 280 -4.40 -24.96 -6.73
C VAL A 280 -5.68 -24.26 -6.32
N PHE A 281 -6.83 -24.66 -6.87
CA PHE A 281 -8.13 -24.10 -6.52
C PHE A 281 -8.38 -24.21 -5.01
N GLY A 282 -8.10 -25.37 -4.41
CA GLY A 282 -8.23 -25.58 -2.96
C GLY A 282 -7.30 -24.69 -2.13
N ALA A 283 -6.07 -24.46 -2.58
CA ALA A 283 -5.12 -23.57 -1.91
C ALA A 283 -5.52 -22.09 -2.03
N THR A 284 -5.90 -21.62 -3.22
CA THR A 284 -6.42 -20.26 -3.42
C THR A 284 -7.70 -20.04 -2.62
N TYR A 285 -8.65 -20.96 -2.70
CA TYR A 285 -9.91 -20.91 -1.97
C TYR A 285 -9.66 -20.85 -0.45
N LYS A 286 -8.81 -21.73 0.09
CA LYS A 286 -8.56 -21.79 1.53
C LYS A 286 -7.78 -20.59 2.05
N SER A 287 -6.88 -20.02 1.25
CA SER A 287 -6.18 -18.79 1.59
C SER A 287 -7.11 -17.58 1.53
N ALA A 288 -7.97 -17.49 0.50
CA ALA A 288 -9.00 -16.45 0.38
C ALA A 288 -10.13 -16.58 1.42
N ALA A 289 -10.28 -17.75 2.06
CA ALA A 289 -11.27 -18.01 3.10
C ALA A 289 -10.71 -17.90 4.53
N ARG A 290 -9.38 -17.71 4.70
CA ARG A 290 -8.72 -17.68 6.01
C ARG A 290 -8.41 -16.28 6.52
N GLY A 291 -8.14 -15.32 5.65
CA GLY A 291 -8.01 -13.91 6.05
C GLY A 291 -9.33 -13.29 6.49
N GLY A 292 -10.50 -13.90 6.21
CA GLY A 292 -11.81 -13.46 6.71
C GLY A 292 -12.13 -13.86 8.16
N ASN A 293 -11.22 -14.56 8.86
CA ASN A 293 -11.41 -15.05 10.24
C ASN A 293 -10.36 -14.49 11.24
N TYR A 294 -9.68 -13.39 10.90
CA TYR A 294 -8.81 -12.67 11.83
C TYR A 294 -9.47 -11.39 12.33
#